data_AF-F3FU54-F1
#
_entry.id   AF-F3FU54-F1
#
_cell.length_a   1.000
_cell.length_b   1.000
_cell.length_c   1.000
_cell.angle_alpha   90.00
_cell.angle_beta   90.00
_cell.angle_gamma   90.00
#
_symmetry.space_group_name_H-M   'P 1'
#
loop_
_entity.id
_entity.type
_entity.pdbx_description
1 polymer ?
#
loop_
_entity_poly.entity_id
_entity_poly.type
_entity_poly.pdbx_seq_one_letter_code
_entity_poly.pdbx_strand_id
1 'polypeptide(L)'
;NQLVGVLGITGEPDEVRVYGELVKMTAEMLMEQRRQQADLQWRAQRSEDLLARLLLPECPDSLVDEARQLGLQPHMARQVVLLQFGEEGLAASQAAKWLGTRYADSWCVLREPTLLYWCRATGKERDDALLLKQFDEHHWPVQRMATVAQSADLPTPAPGLRRSAGSARLRQAGKAGAASAAS
;
A
#
# COMPACT_ATOMS: atom_id res chain seq x y z
N ASN A 1 7.91 35.39 -4.62
CA ASN A 1 9.31 34.95 -4.42
C ASN A 1 9.56 34.87 -2.92
N GLN A 2 9.37 33.69 -2.31
CA GLN A 2 9.59 33.48 -0.87
C GLN A 2 11.00 32.95 -0.69
N LEU A 3 11.80 33.62 0.16
CA LEU A 3 13.14 33.17 0.52
C LEU A 3 13.04 31.83 1.27
N VAL A 4 13.61 30.76 0.71
CA VAL A 4 13.54 29.40 1.27
C VAL A 4 14.72 29.10 2.22
N GLY A 5 15.80 29.89 2.17
CA GLY A 5 16.96 29.80 3.06
C GLY A 5 18.17 30.60 2.54
N VAL A 6 19.18 30.78 3.39
CA VAL A 6 20.46 31.42 3.05
C VAL A 6 21.60 30.48 3.41
N LEU A 7 22.55 30.29 2.48
CA LEU A 7 23.76 29.51 2.71
C LEU A 7 24.99 30.38 2.47
N GLY A 8 25.86 30.48 3.47
CA GLY A 8 27.12 31.21 3.41
C GLY A 8 28.31 30.28 3.22
N ILE A 9 29.22 30.66 2.33
CA ILE A 9 30.54 30.04 2.15
C ILE A 9 31.60 31.14 2.24
N THR A 10 32.74 30.85 2.87
CA THR A 10 33.75 31.87 3.22
C THR A 10 35.13 31.41 2.75
N GLY A 11 35.87 32.29 2.10
CA GLY A 11 37.18 32.02 1.49
C GLY A 11 37.47 32.97 0.32
N GLU A 12 38.59 32.77 -0.38
CA GLU A 12 38.97 33.62 -1.51
C GLU A 12 37.95 33.54 -2.65
N PRO A 13 37.50 34.67 -3.25
CA PRO A 13 36.38 34.72 -4.19
C PRO A 13 36.47 33.75 -5.37
N ASP A 14 37.67 33.55 -5.92
CA ASP A 14 37.89 32.65 -7.06
C ASP A 14 37.84 31.17 -6.66
N GLU A 15 38.22 30.85 -5.43
CA GLU A 15 38.17 29.49 -4.89
C GLU A 15 36.75 29.13 -4.45
N VAL A 16 36.06 30.02 -3.74
CA VAL A 16 34.72 29.74 -3.19
C VAL A 16 33.62 29.76 -4.24
N ARG A 17 33.79 30.44 -5.38
CA ARG A 17 32.79 30.48 -6.45
C ARG A 17 32.46 29.08 -6.98
N VAL A 18 33.49 28.24 -7.19
CA VAL A 18 33.30 26.87 -7.71
C VAL A 18 32.54 26.02 -6.69
N TYR A 19 32.93 26.10 -5.42
CA TYR A 19 32.23 25.39 -4.35
C TYR A 19 30.80 25.91 -4.14
N GLY A 20 30.56 27.21 -4.29
CA GLY A 20 29.24 27.82 -4.21
C GLY A 20 28.28 27.34 -5.26
N GLU A 21 28.72 27.22 -6.52
CA GLU A 21 27.90 26.66 -7.59
C GLU A 21 27.56 25.18 -7.33
N LEU A 22 28.54 24.37 -6.91
CA LEU A 22 28.28 22.96 -6.56
C LEU A 22 27.27 22.81 -5.43
N VAL A 23 27.41 23.63 -4.38
CA VAL A 23 26.50 23.58 -3.24
C VAL A 23 25.11 24.12 -3.60
N LYS A 24 25.02 25.15 -4.43
CA LYS A 24 23.74 25.65 -4.98
C LYS A 24 23.03 24.56 -5.78
N MET A 25 23.71 23.92 -6.72
CA MET A 25 23.15 22.81 -7.50
C MET A 25 22.68 21.67 -6.60
N THR A 26 23.46 21.34 -5.58
CA THR A 26 23.10 20.29 -4.61
C THR A 26 21.86 20.69 -3.79
N ALA A 27 21.75 21.95 -3.37
CA ALA A 27 20.59 22.46 -2.66
C ALA A 27 19.33 22.42 -3.53
N GLU A 28 19.42 22.90 -4.78
CA GLU A 28 18.33 22.85 -5.77
C GLU A 28 17.88 21.41 -6.02
N MET A 29 18.84 20.50 -6.27
CA MET A 29 18.57 19.08 -6.48
C MET A 29 17.91 18.42 -5.26
N LEU A 30 18.41 18.67 -4.05
CA LEU A 30 17.83 18.11 -2.82
C LEU A 30 16.42 18.63 -2.58
N MET A 31 16.15 19.91 -2.86
CA MET A 31 14.80 20.47 -2.77
C MET A 31 13.87 19.80 -3.78
N GLU A 32 14.33 19.62 -5.02
CA GLU A 32 13.56 18.93 -6.05
C GLU A 32 13.27 17.47 -5.68
N GLN A 33 14.27 16.76 -5.16
CA GLN A 33 14.10 15.38 -4.67
C GLN A 33 13.07 15.33 -3.54
N ARG A 34 13.13 16.24 -2.57
CA ARG A 34 12.16 16.30 -1.47
C ARG A 34 10.75 16.59 -1.97
N ARG A 35 10.60 17.49 -2.94
CA ARG A 35 9.30 17.78 -3.57
C ARG A 35 8.73 16.52 -4.21
N GLN A 36 9.51 15.82 -5.02
CA GLN A 36 9.08 14.58 -5.66
C GLN A 36 8.69 13.50 -4.63
N GLN A 37 9.47 13.36 -3.56
CA GLN A 37 9.15 12.42 -2.47
C GLN A 37 7.86 12.81 -1.74
N ALA A 38 7.67 14.10 -1.43
CA ALA A 38 6.46 14.59 -0.79
C ALA A 38 5.23 14.37 -1.69
N ASP A 39 5.33 14.62 -2.99
CA ASP A 39 4.25 14.35 -3.94
C ASP A 39 3.88 12.87 -4.01
N LEU A 40 4.89 11.97 -4.01
CA LEU A 40 4.65 10.52 -3.97
C LEU A 40 3.98 10.09 -2.67
N GLN A 41 4.46 10.57 -1.52
CA GLN A 41 3.85 10.29 -0.22
C GLN A 41 2.43 10.82 -0.14
N TRP A 42 2.20 12.04 -0.63
CA TRP A 42 0.87 12.65 -0.69
C TRP A 42 -0.09 11.84 -1.56
N ARG A 43 0.36 11.38 -2.73
CA ARG A 43 -0.44 10.52 -3.61
C ARG A 43 -0.75 9.17 -2.96
N ALA A 44 0.22 8.57 -2.29
CA ALA A 44 0.03 7.31 -1.57
C ALA A 44 -1.03 7.48 -0.46
N GLN A 45 -0.87 8.49 0.39
CA GLN A 45 -1.82 8.78 1.47
C GLN A 45 -3.23 9.07 0.94
N ARG A 46 -3.33 9.88 -0.12
CA ARG A 46 -4.63 10.20 -0.71
C ARG A 46 -5.30 8.99 -1.36
N SER A 47 -4.51 8.12 -1.98
CA SER A 47 -5.01 6.84 -2.51
C SER A 47 -5.53 5.93 -1.40
N GLU A 48 -4.83 5.89 -0.26
CA GLU A 48 -5.24 5.11 0.91
C GLU A 48 -6.57 5.60 1.49
N ASP A 49 -6.71 6.91 1.70
CA ASP A 49 -7.93 7.52 2.21
C ASP A 49 -9.11 7.27 1.25
N LEU A 50 -8.88 7.42 -0.05
CA LEU A 50 -9.92 7.21 -1.05
C LEU A 50 -10.34 5.75 -1.12
N LEU A 51 -9.40 4.80 -1.03
CA LEU A 51 -9.70 3.39 -0.96
C LEU A 51 -10.49 3.03 0.30
N ALA A 52 -10.11 3.57 1.46
CA ALA A 52 -10.87 3.37 2.69
C ALA A 52 -12.33 3.81 2.53
N ARG A 53 -12.58 4.89 1.77
CA ARG A 53 -13.92 5.39 1.46
C ARG A 53 -14.66 4.56 0.41
N LEU A 54 -13.97 4.05 -0.62
CA LEU A 54 -14.56 3.12 -1.61
C LEU A 54 -15.02 1.80 -0.97
N LEU A 55 -14.45 1.43 0.18
CA LEU A 55 -14.88 0.26 0.94
C LEU A 55 -16.12 0.49 1.81
N LEU A 56 -16.62 1.73 1.92
CA LEU A 56 -17.84 2.06 2.68
C LEU A 56 -19.11 1.77 1.87
N PRO A 57 -20.25 1.43 2.52
CA PRO A 57 -21.56 1.18 1.90
C PRO A 57 -22.09 2.32 1.03
N GLU A 58 -21.68 3.56 1.32
CA GLU A 58 -22.10 4.75 0.59
C GLU A 58 -20.94 5.24 -0.31
N CYS A 59 -20.92 4.78 -1.57
CA CYS A 59 -19.95 5.24 -2.57
C CYS A 59 -20.65 6.09 -3.63
N PRO A 60 -20.66 7.43 -3.53
CA PRO A 60 -21.14 8.31 -4.59
C PRO A 60 -20.25 8.22 -5.84
N ASP A 61 -20.84 8.44 -7.02
CA ASP A 61 -20.13 8.39 -8.31
C ASP A 61 -18.93 9.35 -8.37
N SER A 62 -19.02 10.48 -7.67
CA SER A 62 -17.92 11.45 -7.57
C SER A 62 -16.64 10.86 -6.95
N LEU A 63 -16.74 9.88 -6.05
CA LEU A 63 -15.58 9.18 -5.50
C LEU A 63 -14.95 8.22 -6.50
N VAL A 64 -15.77 7.61 -7.36
CA VAL A 64 -15.29 6.72 -8.42
C VAL A 64 -14.50 7.53 -9.44
N ASP A 65 -14.95 8.74 -9.77
CA ASP A 65 -14.25 9.64 -10.66
C ASP A 65 -12.96 10.21 -10.05
N GLU A 66 -12.97 10.57 -8.76
CA GLU A 66 -11.76 10.96 -8.04
C GLU A 66 -10.73 9.82 -8.02
N ALA A 67 -11.18 8.57 -7.83
CA ALA A 67 -10.31 7.39 -7.93
C ALA A 67 -9.64 7.29 -9.31
N ARG A 68 -10.42 7.43 -10.39
CA ARG A 68 -9.90 7.38 -11.76
C ARG A 68 -8.85 8.45 -12.04
N GLN A 69 -9.05 9.67 -11.54
CA GLN A 69 -8.09 10.76 -11.69
C GLN A 69 -6.76 10.48 -10.98
N LEU A 70 -6.79 9.73 -9.88
CA LEU A 70 -5.59 9.25 -9.19
C LEU A 70 -4.94 8.04 -9.88
N GLY A 71 -5.45 7.61 -11.03
CA GLY A 71 -4.97 6.42 -11.74
C GLY A 71 -5.39 5.11 -11.08
N LEU A 72 -6.23 5.18 -10.04
CA LEU A 72 -6.87 3.99 -9.50
C LEU A 72 -7.82 3.49 -10.59
N GLN A 73 -7.76 2.21 -10.95
CA GLN A 73 -8.65 1.60 -11.95
C GLN A 73 -9.82 0.92 -11.21
N PRO A 74 -10.85 1.66 -10.74
CA PRO A 74 -11.95 1.08 -9.98
C PRO A 74 -12.92 0.29 -10.87
N HIS A 75 -12.87 0.51 -12.20
CA HIS A 75 -13.69 -0.23 -13.16
C HIS A 75 -13.21 -1.68 -13.35
N MET A 76 -11.97 -1.99 -12.95
CA MET A 76 -11.44 -3.33 -13.01
C MET A 76 -12.01 -4.16 -11.86
N ALA A 77 -12.43 -5.39 -12.15
CA ALA A 77 -12.84 -6.32 -11.12
C ALA A 77 -11.68 -6.57 -10.14
N ARG A 78 -11.91 -6.28 -8.87
CA ARG A 78 -10.92 -6.38 -7.80
C ARG A 78 -11.44 -7.31 -6.71
N GLN A 79 -10.50 -8.06 -6.14
CA GLN A 79 -10.74 -8.90 -4.99
C GLN A 79 -10.02 -8.30 -3.79
N VAL A 80 -10.71 -8.21 -2.67
CA VAL A 80 -10.09 -7.77 -1.41
C VAL A 80 -9.71 -8.97 -0.57
N VAL A 81 -8.47 -8.94 -0.09
CA VAL A 81 -7.89 -9.88 0.85
C VAL A 81 -7.60 -9.11 2.13
N LEU A 82 -8.13 -9.58 3.25
CA LEU A 82 -7.78 -9.07 4.56
C LEU A 82 -6.69 -9.97 5.15
N LEU A 83 -5.62 -9.34 5.61
CA LEU A 83 -4.48 -9.99 6.23
C LEU A 83 -4.32 -9.44 7.65
N GLN A 84 -4.44 -10.32 8.63
CA GLN A 84 -4.12 -10.04 10.03
C GLN A 84 -2.75 -10.62 10.33
N PHE A 85 -1.82 -9.78 10.74
CA PHE A 85 -0.47 -10.13 11.19
C PHE A 85 -0.42 -10.23 12.72
N GLY A 86 0.66 -10.85 13.22
CA GLY A 86 1.03 -10.81 14.63
C GLY A 86 1.38 -9.40 15.11
N GLU A 87 1.50 -9.23 16.42
CA GLU A 87 1.77 -7.92 17.08
C GLU A 87 3.16 -7.34 16.76
N GLU A 88 3.96 -8.02 15.94
CA GLU A 88 5.21 -7.51 15.39
C GLU A 88 4.90 -6.33 14.44
N GLY A 89 4.92 -5.11 15.00
CA GLY A 89 4.37 -3.89 14.38
C GLY A 89 4.97 -3.44 13.05
N LEU A 90 5.93 -4.17 12.47
CA LEU A 90 6.51 -3.88 11.16
C LEU A 90 6.14 -4.91 10.08
N ALA A 91 5.56 -6.07 10.42
CA ALA A 91 5.28 -7.12 9.44
C ALA A 91 4.25 -6.66 8.40
N ALA A 92 3.16 -6.02 8.84
CA ALA A 92 2.08 -5.58 7.96
C ALA A 92 2.52 -4.48 6.98
N SER A 93 3.36 -3.53 7.43
CA SER A 93 3.87 -2.46 6.58
C SER A 93 4.91 -2.95 5.58
N GLN A 94 5.77 -3.89 5.97
CA GLN A 94 6.71 -4.55 5.07
C GLN A 94 5.99 -5.39 4.01
N ALA A 95 4.99 -6.17 4.42
CA ALA A 95 4.14 -6.94 3.51
C ALA A 95 3.41 -6.01 2.53
N ALA A 96 2.84 -4.89 3.00
CA ALA A 96 2.18 -3.91 2.15
C ALA A 96 3.12 -3.36 1.06
N LYS A 97 4.35 -2.99 1.44
CA LYS A 97 5.38 -2.49 0.50
C LYS A 97 5.81 -3.55 -0.51
N TRP A 98 6.01 -4.77 -0.04
CA TRP A 98 6.38 -5.91 -0.90
C TRP A 98 5.27 -6.24 -1.90
N LEU A 99 4.00 -6.27 -1.45
CA LEU A 99 2.85 -6.48 -2.31
C LEU A 99 2.75 -5.41 -3.40
N GLY A 100 2.92 -4.14 -3.03
CA GLY A 100 2.91 -3.00 -3.97
C GLY A 100 4.04 -3.04 -5.01
N THR A 101 5.17 -3.67 -4.68
CA THR A 101 6.32 -3.80 -5.60
C THR A 101 6.16 -5.02 -6.52
N ARG A 102 5.56 -6.11 -6.02
CA ARG A 102 5.45 -7.39 -6.72
C ARG A 102 4.22 -7.49 -7.62
N TYR A 103 3.10 -6.88 -7.22
CA TYR A 103 1.84 -6.98 -7.93
C TYR A 103 1.45 -5.60 -8.49
N ALA A 104 1.46 -5.51 -9.82
CA ALA A 104 0.93 -4.34 -10.52
C ALA A 104 -0.54 -4.12 -10.16
N ASP A 105 -0.95 -2.86 -10.11
CA ASP A 105 -2.31 -2.43 -9.75
C ASP A 105 -2.80 -2.95 -8.38
N SER A 106 -1.89 -3.38 -7.51
CA SER A 106 -2.22 -3.78 -6.16
C SER A 106 -2.31 -2.60 -5.23
N TRP A 107 -3.32 -2.60 -4.37
CA TRP A 107 -3.53 -1.54 -3.40
C TRP A 107 -3.51 -2.12 -2.00
N CYS A 108 -2.72 -1.48 -1.13
CA CYS A 108 -2.53 -1.88 0.25
C CYS A 108 -2.98 -0.72 1.13
N VAL A 109 -3.86 -1.00 2.08
CA VAL A 109 -4.37 -0.02 3.06
C VAL A 109 -4.17 -0.60 4.45
N LEU A 110 -3.39 0.09 5.28
CA LEU A 110 -3.09 -0.37 6.64
C LEU A 110 -4.05 0.32 7.60
N ARG A 111 -4.99 -0.42 8.19
CA ARG A 111 -5.97 0.15 9.13
C ARG A 111 -5.50 0.11 10.58
N GLU A 112 -4.74 -0.91 10.92
CA GLU A 112 -4.11 -1.10 12.22
C GLU A 112 -2.69 -1.64 11.99
N PRO A 113 -1.76 -1.53 12.96
CA PRO A 113 -0.39 -2.06 12.82
C PRO A 113 -0.33 -3.55 12.43
N THR A 114 -1.43 -4.27 12.65
CA THR A 114 -1.57 -5.70 12.40
C THR A 114 -2.62 -6.04 11.34
N LEU A 115 -3.39 -5.07 10.82
CA LEU A 115 -4.48 -5.33 9.87
C LEU A 115 -4.27 -4.60 8.54
N LEU A 116 -4.04 -5.40 7.49
CA LEU A 116 -3.82 -4.94 6.13
C LEU A 116 -4.99 -5.35 5.22
N TYR A 117 -5.50 -4.38 4.48
CA TYR A 117 -6.44 -4.59 3.39
C TYR A 117 -5.67 -4.56 2.07
N TRP A 118 -5.68 -5.67 1.36
CA TRP A 118 -5.03 -5.80 0.07
C TRP A 118 -6.07 -5.98 -1.04
N CYS A 119 -6.23 -4.98 -1.89
CA CYS A 119 -7.08 -5.03 -3.06
C CYS A 119 -6.24 -5.40 -4.28
N ARG A 120 -6.46 -6.60 -4.82
CA ARG A 120 -5.76 -7.11 -6.00
C ARG A 120 -6.69 -7.20 -7.21
N ALA A 121 -6.19 -6.92 -8.41
CA ALA A 121 -6.92 -7.15 -9.65
C ALA A 121 -7.31 -8.63 -9.81
N THR A 122 -8.46 -8.92 -10.42
CA THR A 122 -8.89 -10.30 -10.60
C THR A 122 -8.20 -11.01 -11.77
N GLY A 123 -7.01 -11.59 -11.53
CA GLY A 123 -6.21 -12.32 -12.52
C GLY A 123 -6.06 -13.82 -12.26
N LYS A 124 -5.36 -14.53 -13.17
CA LYS A 124 -5.11 -15.98 -13.14
C LYS A 124 -3.99 -16.43 -12.18
N GLU A 125 -3.11 -15.54 -11.74
CA GLU A 125 -2.06 -15.84 -10.75
C GLU A 125 -2.62 -15.78 -9.33
N ARG A 126 -3.25 -16.87 -8.88
CA ARG A 126 -3.89 -16.89 -7.56
C ARG A 126 -3.67 -18.22 -6.87
N ASP A 127 -2.60 -18.27 -6.09
CA ASP A 127 -2.45 -19.28 -5.05
C ASP A 127 -2.26 -18.59 -3.70
N ASP A 128 -3.37 -18.46 -2.98
CA ASP A 128 -3.39 -17.97 -1.60
C ASP A 128 -2.46 -18.82 -0.69
N ALA A 129 -2.23 -20.09 -1.01
CA ALA A 129 -1.28 -20.94 -0.28
C ALA A 129 0.18 -20.60 -0.61
N LEU A 130 0.50 -20.26 -1.87
CA LEU A 130 1.82 -19.78 -2.26
C LEU A 130 2.15 -18.44 -1.59
N LEU A 131 1.15 -17.54 -1.51
CA LEU A 131 1.31 -16.26 -0.84
C LEU A 131 1.62 -16.44 0.65
N LEU A 132 0.88 -17.32 1.34
CA LEU A 132 1.14 -17.61 2.76
C LEU A 132 2.54 -18.22 2.95
N LYS A 133 2.97 -19.14 2.07
CA LYS A 133 4.35 -19.66 2.10
C LYS A 133 5.40 -18.56 1.96
N GLN A 134 5.20 -17.61 1.06
CA GLN A 134 6.13 -16.48 0.88
C GLN A 134 6.16 -15.58 2.11
N PHE A 135 5.02 -15.34 2.75
CA PHE A 135 4.98 -14.58 4.01
C PHE A 135 5.67 -15.32 5.15
N ASP A 136 5.53 -16.65 5.22
CA ASP A 136 6.27 -17.49 6.18
C ASP A 136 7.79 -17.41 5.93
N GLU A 137 8.25 -17.49 4.67
CA GLU A 137 9.67 -17.33 4.29
C GLU A 137 10.23 -15.95 4.69
N HIS A 138 9.42 -14.90 4.54
CA HIS A 138 9.76 -13.54 4.95
C HIS A 138 9.60 -13.28 6.45
N HIS A 139 9.23 -14.31 7.25
CA HIS A 139 8.98 -14.20 8.68
C HIS A 139 7.92 -13.14 9.02
N TRP A 140 6.88 -13.02 8.20
CA TRP A 140 5.73 -12.16 8.47
C TRP A 140 4.57 -13.02 9.00
N PRO A 141 4.38 -13.12 10.33
CA PRO A 141 3.43 -14.04 10.92
C PRO A 141 2.00 -13.60 10.60
N VAL A 142 1.39 -14.19 9.57
CA VAL A 142 -0.03 -14.00 9.29
C VAL A 142 -0.82 -14.88 10.25
N GLN A 143 -1.69 -14.28 11.06
CA GLN A 143 -2.61 -14.97 11.96
C GLN A 143 -3.88 -15.39 11.24
N ARG A 144 -4.43 -14.50 10.41
CA ARG A 144 -5.70 -14.72 9.69
C ARG A 144 -5.63 -14.14 8.29
N MET A 145 -6.14 -14.88 7.32
CA MET A 145 -6.35 -14.37 5.98
C MET A 145 -7.81 -14.63 5.58
N ALA A 146 -8.48 -13.57 5.13
CA ALA A 146 -9.84 -13.65 4.63
C ALA A 146 -9.89 -13.12 3.20
N THR A 147 -10.21 -13.99 2.26
CA THR A 147 -10.40 -13.59 0.87
C THR A 147 -11.89 -13.39 0.62
N VAL A 148 -12.28 -12.16 0.29
CA VAL A 148 -13.66 -11.82 -0.05
C VAL A 148 -13.94 -12.31 -1.47
N ALA A 149 -14.93 -13.20 -1.64
CA ALA A 149 -15.34 -13.64 -2.97
C ALA A 149 -16.01 -12.49 -3.74
N GLN A 150 -15.80 -12.45 -5.06
CA GLN A 150 -16.45 -11.47 -5.93
C GLN A 150 -17.97 -11.63 -5.80
N SER A 151 -18.67 -10.58 -5.35
CA SER A 151 -20.13 -10.56 -5.44
C SER A 151 -20.50 -10.44 -6.92
N ALA A 152 -21.32 -11.37 -7.42
CA ALA A 152 -21.72 -11.42 -8.83
C ALA A 152 -22.69 -10.30 -9.26
N ASP A 153 -23.10 -9.41 -8.35
CA ASP A 153 -24.29 -8.57 -8.52
C ASP A 153 -24.06 -7.05 -8.65
N LEU A 154 -22.85 -6.58 -8.96
CA LEU A 154 -22.60 -5.13 -9.10
C LEU A 154 -21.77 -4.79 -10.35
N PRO A 155 -22.35 -4.12 -11.36
CA PRO A 155 -21.64 -3.57 -12.51
C PRO A 155 -21.02 -2.18 -12.22
N THR A 156 -20.56 -1.94 -10.99
CA THR A 156 -20.00 -0.67 -10.53
C THR A 156 -19.06 -0.94 -9.35
N PRO A 157 -17.95 -0.19 -9.17
CA PRO A 157 -17.16 -0.23 -7.93
C PRO A 157 -18.03 0.29 -6.78
N ALA A 158 -18.79 -0.61 -6.18
CA ALA A 158 -19.80 -0.29 -5.19
C ALA A 158 -19.77 -1.36 -4.08
N PRO A 159 -20.40 -1.13 -2.94
CA PRO A 159 -19.74 -0.68 -1.73
C PRO A 159 -19.92 -1.78 -0.66
N GLY A 160 -19.77 -3.02 -1.13
CA GLY A 160 -20.35 -4.20 -0.49
C GLY A 160 -19.41 -4.95 0.44
N LEU A 161 -18.23 -4.41 0.77
CA LEU A 161 -17.18 -5.23 1.39
C LEU A 161 -17.51 -5.73 2.81
N ARG A 162 -18.49 -5.11 3.49
CA ARG A 162 -18.99 -5.64 4.78
C ARG A 162 -20.06 -6.73 4.64
N ARG A 163 -20.87 -6.75 3.57
CA ARG A 163 -21.91 -7.79 3.39
C ARG A 163 -21.33 -9.12 2.91
N SER A 164 -20.21 -9.09 2.20
CA SER A 164 -19.49 -10.29 1.73
C SER A 164 -18.56 -10.90 2.79
N ALA A 165 -18.44 -10.30 3.98
CA ALA A 165 -17.77 -10.95 5.12
C ALA A 165 -18.49 -12.25 5.56
N GLY A 166 -19.77 -12.41 5.21
CA GLY A 166 -20.51 -13.66 5.43
C GLY A 166 -20.11 -14.82 4.50
N SER A 167 -19.45 -14.54 3.37
CA SER A 167 -18.96 -15.56 2.42
C SER A 167 -17.43 -15.53 2.25
N ALA A 168 -16.73 -14.73 3.07
CA ALA A 168 -15.28 -14.71 3.12
C ALA A 168 -14.79 -16.10 3.55
N ARG A 169 -13.98 -16.74 2.71
CA ARG A 169 -13.26 -17.96 3.12
C ARG A 169 -12.19 -17.52 4.12
N LEU A 170 -12.52 -17.62 5.40
CA LEU A 170 -11.57 -17.50 6.50
C LEU A 170 -10.62 -18.70 6.42
N ARG A 171 -9.39 -18.45 5.96
CA ARG A 171 -8.29 -19.40 6.18
C ARG A 171 -7.55 -18.91 7.41
N GLN A 172 -7.60 -19.70 8.49
CA GLN A 172 -6.59 -19.56 9.52
C GLN A 172 -5.25 -19.89 8.85
N ALA A 173 -4.30 -18.97 8.93
CA ALA A 173 -2.91 -19.25 8.58
C ALA A 173 -2.37 -20.12 9.73
N GLY A 174 -2.80 -21.38 9.76
CA GLY A 174 -2.35 -22.36 10.74
C GLY A 174 -0.88 -22.64 10.49
N LYS A 175 -0.06 -22.52 11.54
CA LYS A 175 1.34 -22.94 11.57
C LYS A 175 1.46 -24.27 10.84
N ALA A 176 2.13 -24.27 9.69
CA ALA A 176 2.63 -25.50 9.11
C ALA A 176 3.70 -26.06 10.07
N GLY A 177 3.30 -26.98 10.94
CA GLY A 177 4.20 -27.80 11.74
C GLY A 177 4.08 -27.65 13.26
N ALA A 178 3.24 -28.49 13.88
CA ALA A 178 3.60 -29.31 15.06
C ALA A 178 2.33 -30.05 15.55
N ALA A 179 1.87 -31.03 14.78
CA ALA A 179 1.04 -32.10 15.27
C ALA A 179 1.60 -33.42 14.72
N SER A 180 2.63 -33.95 15.39
CA SER A 180 2.93 -35.38 15.43
C SER A 180 4.09 -35.62 16.42
N ALA A 181 3.73 -35.98 17.66
CA ALA A 181 4.47 -36.90 18.54
C ALA A 181 3.85 -36.81 19.94
N ALA A 182 2.63 -37.33 20.08
CA ALA A 182 2.15 -37.87 21.34
C ALA A 182 1.92 -39.37 21.09
N SER A 183 2.82 -40.18 21.63
CA SER A 183 2.62 -41.59 21.92
C SER A 183 3.34 -41.86 23.23
#